data_AF-A0A531CQV7-F1
#
_entry.id   AF-A0A531CQV7-F1
#
_cell.length_a   1.000
_cell.length_b   1.000
_cell.length_c   1.000
_cell.angle_alpha   90.00
_cell.angle_beta   90.00
_cell.angle_gamma   90.00
#
_symmetry.space_group_name_H-M   'P 1'
#
loop_
_entity.id
_entity.type
_entity.pdbx_description
1 polymer ?
#
loop_
_entity_poly.entity_id
_entity_poly.type
_entity_poly.pdbx_seq_one_letter_code
_entity_poly.pdbx_strand_id
1 'polypeptide(L)' 'AVLLDFFPASAGRRSGAFAPGDRFKARLVFYPSRNPLRALVGERLGDVAPGAWPAFVPDAAGDPLAAYAAFQDGAPW' A
#
# COMPACT_ATOMS: atom_id res chain seq x y z
N ALA A 1 12.31 -3.55 18.24
CA ALA A 1 11.20 -2.69 17.77
C ALA A 1 9.95 -3.55 17.67
N VAL A 2 8.84 -3.12 18.28
CA VAL A 2 7.54 -3.82 18.23
C VAL A 2 6.73 -3.16 17.12
N LEU A 3 6.34 -3.92 16.09
CA LEU A 3 5.47 -3.43 15.02
C LEU A 3 4.07 -3.26 15.61
N LEU A 4 3.61 -2.01 15.77
CA LEU A 4 2.25 -1.72 16.19
C LEU A 4 1.35 -1.72 14.95
N ASP A 5 0.48 -2.72 14.85
CA ASP A 5 -0.54 -2.78 13.81
C ASP A 5 -1.60 -1.70 14.06
N PHE A 6 -1.69 -0.73 13.14
CA PHE A 6 -2.64 0.37 13.20
C PHE A 6 -3.94 0.01 12.45
N PHE A 7 -5.07 0.02 13.15
CA PHE A 7 -6.40 -0.23 12.59
C PHE A 7 -7.31 1.00 12.74
N PRO A 8 -7.55 1.80 11.68
CA PRO A 8 -8.44 2.94 11.78
C PRO A 8 -9.91 2.50 11.89
N ALA A 9 -10.65 3.08 12.84
CA ALA A 9 -12.01 2.69 13.25
C ALA A 9 -13.13 3.00 12.22
N SER A 10 -12.82 3.54 11.04
CA SER A 10 -13.81 4.02 10.07
C SER A 10 -13.84 3.29 8.72
N ALA A 11 -13.09 2.20 8.55
CA ALA A 11 -13.19 1.34 7.36
C ALA A 11 -14.46 0.46 7.45
N GLY A 12 -15.60 1.07 7.12
CA GLY A 12 -16.91 0.45 7.13
C GLY A 12 -16.98 -0.85 6.34
N ARG A 13 -17.64 -1.84 6.97
CA ARG A 13 -18.30 -3.01 6.38
C ARG A 13 -17.44 -3.93 5.51
N ARG A 14 -16.68 -4.81 6.19
CA ARG A 14 -16.34 -6.21 5.83
C ARG A 14 -16.40 -6.55 4.32
N SER A 15 -15.50 -6.00 3.51
CA SER A 15 -14.88 -6.86 2.50
C SER A 15 -14.12 -7.94 3.28
N GLY A 16 -14.24 -9.22 2.90
CA GLY A 16 -13.62 -10.32 3.65
C GLY A 16 -12.14 -10.08 3.93
N ALA A 17 -11.62 -10.71 5.00
CA ALA A 17 -10.20 -10.65 5.32
C ALA A 17 -9.38 -11.06 4.08
N PHE A 18 -8.36 -10.27 3.72
CA PHE A 18 -7.48 -10.61 2.61
C PHE A 18 -6.73 -11.89 2.94
N ALA A 19 -6.76 -12.85 2.03
CA ALA A 19 -5.93 -14.04 2.13
C ALA A 19 -4.59 -13.81 1.40
N PRO A 20 -3.48 -14.40 1.89
CA PRO A 20 -2.24 -14.42 1.14
C PRO A 20 -2.45 -14.97 -0.28
N GLY A 21 -1.98 -14.24 -1.29
CA GLY A 21 -2.15 -14.62 -2.70
C GLY A 21 -3.42 -14.08 -3.36
N ASP A 22 -4.33 -13.45 -2.61
CA ASP A 22 -5.48 -12.74 -3.19
C ASP A 22 -5.02 -11.66 -4.16
N ARG A 23 -5.68 -11.61 -5.32
CA ARG A 23 -5.47 -10.55 -6.31
C ARG A 23 -6.82 -10.02 -6.76
N PHE A 24 -6.98 -8.70 -6.69
CA PHE A 24 -8.23 -8.01 -6.97
C PHE A 24 -7.94 -6.58 -7.44
N LYS A 25 -8.86 -6.00 -8.20
CA LYS A 25 -8.87 -4.57 -8.48
C LYS A 25 -9.46 -3.83 -7.29
N ALA A 26 -8.89 -2.68 -6.94
CA ALA A 26 -9.35 -1.90 -5.81
C ALA A 26 -9.30 -0.40 -6.08
N ARG A 27 -10.19 0.33 -5.41
CA ARG A 27 -10.09 1.78 -5.25
C ARG A 27 -9.27 2.08 -4.02
N LEU A 28 -8.19 2.84 -4.20
CA LEU A 28 -7.33 3.30 -3.13
C LEU A 28 -7.74 4.70 -2.68
N VAL A 29 -7.81 4.90 -1.35
CA VAL A 29 -8.06 6.19 -0.73
C VAL A 29 -6.82 6.60 0.04
N PHE A 30 -6.28 7.76 -0.29
CA PHE A 30 -5.08 8.29 0.34
C PHE A 30 -5.43 9.18 1.52
N TYR A 31 -4.67 9.08 2.61
CA TYR A 31 -4.86 9.98 3.75
C TYR A 31 -4.48 11.42 3.36
N PRO A 32 -5.27 12.44 3.77
CA PRO A 32 -4.95 13.83 3.47
C PRO A 32 -3.58 14.20 4.03
N SER A 33 -2.61 14.41 3.15
CA SER A 33 -1.27 14.86 3.51
C SER A 33 -0.59 15.47 2.29
N ARG A 34 0.45 16.27 2.53
CA ARG A 34 1.25 16.88 1.46
C ARG A 34 1.99 15.83 0.62
N ASN A 35 2.34 14.70 1.23
CA ASN A 35 3.01 13.56 0.59
C ASN A 35 2.29 12.27 1.01
N PRO A 36 1.21 11.87 0.32
CA PRO A 36 0.39 10.73 0.73
C PRO A 36 1.05 9.40 0.38
N LEU A 37 1.83 8.88 1.32
CA LEU A 37 2.59 7.63 1.16
C LEU A 37 1.82 6.39 1.62
N ARG A 38 0.64 6.58 2.22
CA ARG A 38 -0.19 5.49 2.74
C ARG A 38 -1.58 5.61 2.14
N ALA A 39 -2.01 4.52 1.53
CA ALA A 39 -3.35 4.36 0.99
C ALA A 39 -4.08 3.25 1.73
N LEU A 40 -5.39 3.41 1.86
CA LEU A 40 -6.31 2.38 2.32
C LEU A 40 -7.06 1.82 1.10
N VAL A 41 -7.35 0.52 1.13
CA VAL A 41 -8.31 -0.07 0.19
C VAL A 41 -9.70 0.43 0.59
N GLY A 42 -10.23 1.40 -0.17
CA GLY A 42 -11.57 1.94 0.07
C GLY A 42 -12.68 1.07 -0.51
N GLU A 43 -12.39 0.31 -1.57
CA GLU A 43 -13.36 -0.54 -2.25
C GLU A 43 -12.68 -1.64 -3.07
N ARG A 44 -13.27 -2.84 -3.11
CA ARG A 44 -12.87 -3.95 -4.00
C ARG A 44 -13.79 -3.96 -5.21
N LEU A 45 -13.20 -3.85 -6.40
CA LEU A 45 -13.93 -3.71 -7.67
C LEU A 45 -14.08 -5.04 -8.44
N GLY A 46 -13.43 -6.11 -7.96
CA GLY A 46 -13.54 -7.45 -8.54
C GLY A 46 -12.23 -8.23 -8.48
N ASP A 47 -12.33 -9.53 -8.72
CA ASP A 47 -11.20 -10.47 -8.58
C ASP A 47 -10.36 -10.54 -9.85
N VAL A 48 -9.07 -10.84 -9.68
CA VAL A 48 -8.12 -11.02 -10.78
C VAL A 48 -7.71 -12.48 -10.84
N ALA A 49 -7.98 -13.13 -11.98
CA ALA A 49 -7.72 -14.55 -12.22
C ALA A 49 -6.28 -14.92 -11.88
N PRO A 50 -6.03 -15.97 -11.04
CA PRO A 50 -4.70 -16.44 -10.60
C PRO A 50 -3.65 -16.43 -11.71
N GLY A 51 -2.43 -16.02 -11.40
CA GLY A 51 -1.36 -15.88 -12.38
C GLY A 51 -0.02 -15.58 -11.72
N ALA A 52 1.06 -15.73 -12.48
CA ALA A 52 2.40 -15.44 -11.99
C ALA A 52 2.49 -13.98 -11.53
N TRP A 53 3.10 -13.78 -10.36
CA TRP A 53 3.53 -12.45 -9.98
C TRP A 53 4.53 -11.94 -11.03
N PRO A 54 4.52 -10.65 -11.36
CA PRO A 54 5.58 -10.07 -12.17
C PRO A 54 6.94 -10.44 -11.58
N ALA A 55 7.90 -10.79 -12.43
CA ALA A 55 9.25 -11.02 -11.96
C ALA A 55 9.75 -9.73 -11.29
N PHE A 56 10.14 -9.83 -10.02
CA PHE A 56 10.87 -8.74 -9.39
C PHE A 56 12.24 -8.69 -10.07
N VAL A 57 12.45 -7.67 -10.88
CA VAL A 57 13.75 -7.38 -11.48
C VAL A 57 14.36 -6.28 -10.62
N PRO A 58 15.45 -6.55 -9.89
CA PRO A 58 16.19 -5.51 -9.18
C PRO A 58 16.49 -4.36 -10.14
N ASP A 59 16.26 -3.12 -9.70
CA ASP A 59 16.50 -1.87 -10.45
C ASP A 59 15.63 -1.64 -11.71
N ALA A 60 14.64 -2.49 -12.04
CA ALA A 60 13.80 -2.27 -13.24
C ALA A 60 12.85 -1.08 -13.11
N ALA A 61 12.37 -0.83 -11.90
CA ALA A 61 11.80 0.44 -11.51
C ALA A 61 12.59 0.82 -10.26
N GLY A 62 13.37 1.90 -10.32
CA GLY A 62 14.13 2.38 -9.16
C GLY A 62 13.23 2.53 -7.92
N ASP A 63 13.84 2.59 -6.73
CA ASP A 63 13.08 2.63 -5.48
C ASP A 63 11.98 3.71 -5.53
N PRO A 64 10.68 3.32 -5.52
CA PRO A 64 9.58 4.27 -5.63
C PRO A 64 9.50 5.21 -4.42
N LEU A 65 10.20 4.90 -3.34
CA LEU A 65 10.30 5.72 -2.14
C LEU A 65 11.60 6.52 -2.06
N ALA A 66 12.50 6.43 -3.03
CA ALA A 66 13.82 7.08 -2.98
C ALA A 66 13.74 8.60 -2.75
N ALA A 67 12.81 9.28 -3.42
CA ALA A 67 12.61 10.71 -3.26
C ALA A 67 12.12 11.08 -1.84
N TYR A 68 11.32 10.21 -1.22
CA TYR A 68 10.87 10.42 0.15
C TYR A 68 11.96 10.09 1.17
N ALA A 69 12.74 9.03 0.94
CA ALA A 69 13.91 8.69 1.76
C ALA A 69 14.89 9.88 1.81
N ALA A 70 15.24 10.44 0.65
CA ALA A 70 16.10 11.62 0.57
C ALA A 70 15.53 12.86 1.29
N PHE A 71 14.20 13.06 1.25
CA PHE A 71 13.54 14.12 2.01
C PHE A 71 13.64 13.90 3.51
N GLN A 72 13.44 12.67 4.00
CA GLN A 72 13.58 12.36 5.43
C GLN A 72 15.03 12.50 5.90
N ASP A 73 15.99 12.02 5.14
CA ASP A 73 17.42 12.11 5.49
C ASP A 73 17.92 13.56 5.58
N GLY A 74 17.28 14.47 4.84
CA GLY A 74 17.54 15.91 4.91
C GLY A 74 16.76 16.66 5.99
N ALA A 75 15.86 15.99 6.72
CA ALA A 75 15.09 16.61 7.78
C ALA A 75 15.95 16.75 9.06
N PRO A 76 15.87 17.88 9.78
CA PRO A 76 16.75 18.18 10.92
C PRO A 76 16.37 17.45 12.22
N TRP A 77 15.46 16.48 12.17
CA TRP A 77 14.92 15.76 13.32
C TRP A 77 15.26 14.27 13.24
#